data_AF-A0A2U2XG47-F1
#
_entry.id   AF-A0A2U2XG47-F1
#
_cell.length_a   1.000
_cell.length_b   1.000
_cell.length_c   1.000
_cell.angle_alpha   90.00
_cell.angle_beta   90.00
_cell.angle_gamma   90.00
#
_symmetry.space_group_name_H-M   'P 1'
#
loop_
_entity.id
_entity.type
_entity.pdbx_description
1 polymer ?
#
loop_
_entity_poly.entity_id
_entity_poly.type
_entity_poly.pdbx_seq_one_letter_code
_entity_poly.pdbx_strand_id
1 'polypeptide(L)'
;MHQCYFLLQIYDDFIYGDLAPPNLDNKNKKLIINHLESTFSSCEDLEIIKVKFLKNRFEVVEKVSISNAHPLKKDYFSQENINFENDLDEVIIQKILDELSPKTDNIQFTISKSEKNIQSIGVCRNSSWNEINYDRSKYCYYYQVLKKSSFDLKSRIKLLDFELDEIDFKKLITKVQKTLMLYLKELSKTYTIKNNLLSFRVKSSYNNQDYFLLIYSSIINLLNYLYENYHIQINKTFQVPYYSEIINENKFDHKIKIIKKHLKNEKVNLTLINIIEHQLNRITDIDNENRLTYHELDYFIKYINGLTNHFLIYEKRKNTTEDIIFLLISNRFNNLKFIKFITDEIRLQLESTINGNDKRTYLLDKRNAIIQCFPTIDLTYDPKSKEIDQVLLEWIEIELENIIKHIEINNQTVNEENILKLKTTLSVPEVSVLLKTLNDSGIVSSESYSELARIGSNCLRTENTENISTSQLRNYFYDKDPVVIESIKTRLIQALNNINKNLD
;
A
#
# COMPACT_ATOMS: atom_id res chain seq x y z
N MET A 1 16.55 8.92 -33.18
CA MET A 1 16.40 7.45 -32.99
C MET A 1 17.75 6.76 -32.72
N HIS A 2 18.85 7.20 -33.34
CA HIS A 2 20.18 6.57 -33.27
C HIS A 2 20.92 6.62 -31.91
N GLN A 3 20.75 7.66 -31.10
CA GLN A 3 21.53 7.80 -29.86
C GLN A 3 21.26 6.69 -28.82
N CYS A 4 20.00 6.28 -28.58
CA CYS A 4 19.73 5.20 -27.63
C CYS A 4 20.22 3.83 -28.11
N TYR A 5 20.23 3.59 -29.42
CA TYR A 5 20.67 2.31 -29.98
C TYR A 5 22.16 2.11 -29.71
N PHE A 6 22.96 3.17 -29.88
CA PHE A 6 24.37 3.16 -29.54
C PHE A 6 24.63 2.90 -28.03
N LEU A 7 23.78 3.43 -27.15
CA LEU A 7 23.94 3.26 -25.70
C LEU A 7 23.75 1.81 -25.23
N LEU A 8 22.91 1.02 -25.92
CA LEU A 8 22.52 -0.32 -25.49
C LEU A 8 22.98 -1.43 -26.43
N GLN A 9 23.76 -1.10 -27.47
CA GLN A 9 24.21 -2.04 -28.50
C GLN A 9 24.81 -3.33 -27.94
N ILE A 10 25.64 -3.24 -26.90
CA ILE A 10 26.24 -4.43 -26.29
C ILE A 10 25.20 -5.37 -25.66
N TYR A 11 24.11 -4.83 -25.11
CA TYR A 11 23.00 -5.63 -24.60
C TYR A 11 22.18 -6.24 -25.73
N ASP A 12 22.00 -5.53 -26.86
CA ASP A 12 21.43 -6.12 -28.08
C ASP A 12 22.26 -7.33 -28.53
N ASP A 13 23.59 -7.21 -28.54
CA ASP A 13 24.49 -8.31 -28.93
C ASP A 13 24.40 -9.50 -27.98
N PHE A 14 24.25 -9.27 -26.67
CA PHE A 14 24.05 -10.33 -25.67
C PHE A 14 22.70 -11.05 -25.76
N ILE A 15 21.71 -10.44 -26.41
CA ILE A 15 20.35 -10.98 -26.48
C ILE A 15 20.06 -11.60 -27.84
N TYR A 16 20.48 -10.94 -28.92
CA TYR A 16 20.18 -11.34 -30.29
C TYR A 16 21.41 -11.58 -31.16
N GLY A 17 22.58 -11.09 -30.75
CA GLY A 17 23.79 -11.11 -31.56
C GLY A 17 24.76 -12.23 -31.23
N ASP A 18 26.02 -12.02 -31.61
CA ASP A 18 27.10 -13.02 -31.47
C ASP A 18 27.47 -13.30 -30.01
N LEU A 19 27.17 -12.35 -29.10
CA LEU A 19 27.40 -12.49 -27.67
C LEU A 19 26.27 -13.23 -26.94
N ALA A 20 25.22 -13.66 -27.64
CA ALA A 20 24.18 -14.48 -27.01
C ALA A 20 24.80 -15.77 -26.43
N PRO A 21 24.41 -16.20 -25.21
CA PRO A 21 24.98 -17.39 -24.57
C PRO A 21 25.11 -18.66 -25.44
N PRO A 22 24.13 -19.03 -26.30
CA PRO A 22 24.27 -20.18 -27.20
C PRO A 22 25.26 -19.96 -28.35
N ASN A 23 25.57 -18.72 -28.72
CA ASN A 23 26.38 -18.39 -29.89
C ASN A 23 27.88 -18.37 -29.60
N LEU A 24 28.27 -18.08 -28.35
CA LEU A 24 29.67 -18.10 -27.93
C LEU A 24 30.14 -19.55 -27.67
N ASP A 25 30.73 -20.19 -28.67
CA ASP A 25 31.31 -21.53 -28.55
C ASP A 25 32.83 -21.52 -28.30
N ASN A 26 33.42 -22.72 -28.17
CA ASN A 26 34.87 -22.92 -27.95
C ASN A 26 35.76 -22.24 -28.99
N LYS A 27 35.27 -21.92 -30.20
CA LYS A 27 36.06 -21.22 -31.22
C LYS A 27 36.39 -19.79 -30.79
N ASN A 28 35.58 -19.23 -29.88
CA ASN A 28 35.78 -17.92 -29.29
C ASN A 28 36.73 -17.92 -28.07
N LYS A 29 37.30 -19.07 -27.68
CA LYS A 29 38.18 -19.19 -26.50
C LYS A 29 39.34 -18.20 -26.53
N LYS A 30 39.97 -18.01 -27.70
CA LYS A 30 41.10 -17.07 -27.84
C LYS A 30 40.68 -15.62 -27.59
N LEU A 31 39.51 -15.22 -28.10
CA LEU A 31 38.97 -13.86 -27.89
C LEU A 31 38.67 -13.62 -26.41
N ILE A 32 38.01 -14.57 -25.74
CA ILE A 32 37.70 -14.51 -24.31
C ILE A 32 38.98 -14.34 -23.49
N ILE A 33 39.97 -15.19 -23.75
CA ILE A 33 41.22 -15.20 -22.98
C ILE A 33 42.00 -13.91 -23.20
N ASN A 34 42.14 -13.46 -24.44
CA ASN A 34 42.81 -12.20 -24.74
C ASN A 34 42.13 -11.01 -24.02
N HIS A 35 40.79 -11.00 -23.95
CA HIS A 35 40.07 -9.97 -23.21
C HIS A 35 40.39 -10.04 -21.71
N LEU A 36 40.35 -11.23 -21.11
CA LEU A 36 40.65 -11.41 -19.69
C LEU A 36 42.12 -11.05 -19.36
N GLU A 37 43.09 -11.45 -20.19
CA GLU A 37 44.51 -11.08 -20.04
C GLU A 37 44.73 -9.57 -20.17
N SER A 38 44.02 -8.91 -21.09
CA SER A 38 44.10 -7.45 -21.24
C SER A 38 43.49 -6.71 -20.04
N THR A 39 42.51 -7.31 -19.36
CA THR A 39 41.81 -6.71 -18.22
C THR A 39 42.49 -7.02 -16.89
N PHE A 40 43.08 -8.21 -16.78
CA PHE A 40 43.75 -8.73 -15.59
C PHE A 40 45.17 -9.16 -15.99
N SER A 41 46.17 -8.46 -15.44
CA SER A 41 47.59 -8.74 -15.68
C SER A 41 47.99 -10.18 -15.35
N SER A 42 47.27 -10.84 -14.43
CA SER A 42 47.45 -12.26 -14.12
C SER A 42 46.16 -12.86 -13.53
N CYS A 43 45.96 -14.18 -13.69
CA CYS A 43 44.80 -14.89 -13.15
C CYS A 43 45.13 -15.45 -11.77
N GLU A 44 44.61 -14.82 -10.73
CA GLU A 44 44.61 -15.43 -9.40
C GLU A 44 43.47 -16.45 -9.36
N ASP A 45 43.83 -17.73 -9.32
CA ASP A 45 42.93 -18.86 -9.32
C ASP A 45 42.93 -19.53 -7.95
N LEU A 46 41.80 -19.43 -7.26
CA LEU A 46 41.58 -20.01 -5.96
C LEU A 46 40.78 -21.30 -6.10
N GLU A 47 41.43 -22.44 -5.83
CA GLU A 47 40.76 -23.72 -5.67
C GLU A 47 40.37 -23.90 -4.22
N ILE A 48 39.12 -24.27 -3.94
CA ILE A 48 38.58 -24.49 -2.60
C ILE A 48 38.05 -25.91 -2.52
N ILE A 49 38.50 -26.63 -1.50
CA ILE A 49 38.01 -27.95 -1.15
C ILE A 49 37.34 -27.89 0.21
N LYS A 50 36.12 -28.41 0.28
CA LYS A 50 35.41 -28.65 1.53
C LYS A 50 35.58 -30.11 1.91
N VAL A 51 36.13 -30.34 3.09
CA VAL A 51 36.39 -31.68 3.62
C VAL A 51 35.61 -31.88 4.90
N LYS A 52 35.10 -33.10 5.07
CA LYS A 52 34.50 -33.57 6.32
C LYS A 52 35.47 -34.53 6.97
N PHE A 53 35.90 -34.22 8.20
CA PHE A 53 36.79 -35.10 8.94
C PHE A 53 36.00 -36.23 9.61
N LEU A 54 36.51 -37.44 9.44
CA LEU A 54 36.13 -38.66 10.14
C LEU A 54 37.37 -39.14 10.89
N LYS A 55 37.19 -39.94 11.95
CA LYS A 55 38.24 -40.31 12.93
C LYS A 55 39.68 -40.41 12.38
N ASN A 56 39.91 -41.13 11.27
CA ASN A 56 41.24 -41.26 10.63
C ASN A 56 41.24 -40.96 9.11
N ARG A 57 40.21 -40.30 8.56
CA ARG A 57 40.10 -40.01 7.12
C ARG A 57 39.30 -38.74 6.88
N PHE A 58 39.51 -38.09 5.75
CA PHE A 58 38.62 -37.03 5.30
C PHE A 58 37.82 -37.50 4.09
N GLU A 59 36.62 -36.95 3.94
CA GLU A 59 35.80 -37.09 2.74
C GLU A 59 35.66 -35.72 2.08
N VAL A 60 35.97 -35.64 0.79
CA VAL A 60 35.76 -34.42 0.00
C VAL A 60 34.27 -34.24 -0.23
N VAL A 61 33.72 -33.19 0.35
CA VAL A 61 32.30 -32.83 0.21
C VAL A 61 32.08 -32.05 -1.07
N GLU A 62 33.00 -31.13 -1.38
CA GLU A 62 32.85 -30.23 -2.52
C GLU A 62 34.23 -29.72 -2.95
N LYS A 63 34.47 -29.60 -4.26
CA LYS A 63 35.63 -28.91 -4.84
C LYS A 63 35.12 -27.87 -5.84
N VAL A 64 35.49 -26.62 -5.61
CA VAL A 64 35.09 -25.48 -6.46
C VAL A 64 36.28 -24.58 -6.71
N SER A 65 36.26 -23.88 -7.84
CA SER A 65 37.38 -23.01 -8.20
C SER A 65 36.84 -21.64 -8.62
N ILE A 66 37.45 -20.57 -8.12
CA ILE A 66 37.05 -19.18 -8.37
C ILE A 66 38.25 -18.36 -8.81
N SER A 67 38.08 -17.52 -9.82
CA SER A 67 39.14 -16.63 -10.32
C SER A 67 38.88 -15.18 -9.88
N ASN A 68 39.92 -14.35 -9.85
CA ASN A 68 39.82 -12.91 -9.53
C ASN A 68 38.93 -12.08 -10.47
N ALA A 69 38.49 -12.62 -11.61
CA ALA A 69 37.50 -12.00 -12.50
C ALA A 69 36.05 -12.40 -12.17
N HIS A 70 35.80 -13.29 -11.20
CA HIS A 70 34.46 -13.75 -10.83
C HIS A 70 33.67 -12.67 -10.05
N PRO A 71 32.32 -12.59 -10.19
CA PRO A 71 31.49 -11.63 -9.45
C PRO A 71 31.65 -11.69 -7.93
N LEU A 72 31.80 -12.90 -7.37
CA LEU A 72 31.96 -13.14 -5.93
C LEU A 72 33.40 -12.94 -5.41
N LYS A 73 34.34 -12.41 -6.20
CA LYS A 73 35.75 -12.35 -5.78
C LYS A 73 35.97 -11.73 -4.41
N LYS A 74 35.19 -10.71 -4.03
CA LYS A 74 35.38 -10.00 -2.75
C LYS A 74 35.15 -10.92 -1.55
N ASP A 75 34.27 -11.90 -1.69
CA ASP A 75 33.89 -12.82 -0.61
C ASP A 75 34.98 -13.88 -0.35
N TYR A 76 35.89 -14.08 -1.31
CA TYR A 76 36.89 -15.15 -1.28
C TYR A 76 38.33 -14.66 -1.24
N PHE A 77 38.61 -13.46 -1.76
CA PHE A 77 39.96 -12.89 -1.84
C PHE A 77 40.25 -11.80 -0.78
N SER A 78 39.30 -11.51 0.13
CA SER A 78 39.54 -10.56 1.24
C SER A 78 40.30 -11.24 2.39
N GLN A 79 41.48 -10.70 2.71
CA GLN A 79 42.47 -11.31 3.62
C GLN A 79 42.16 -11.17 5.13
N GLU A 80 41.12 -10.43 5.52
CA GLU A 80 40.98 -9.93 6.91
C GLU A 80 40.33 -10.89 7.93
N ASN A 81 39.86 -12.09 7.55
CA ASN A 81 39.05 -12.95 8.45
C ASN A 81 39.48 -14.43 8.55
N ILE A 82 40.75 -14.75 8.32
CA ILE A 82 41.20 -16.14 8.40
C ILE A 82 41.93 -16.34 9.72
N ASN A 83 41.15 -16.60 10.77
CA ASN A 83 41.66 -17.08 12.04
C ASN A 83 42.13 -18.53 11.86
N PHE A 84 43.44 -18.75 12.03
CA PHE A 84 44.04 -20.06 12.10
C PHE A 84 43.58 -20.76 13.39
N GLU A 85 42.85 -21.87 13.27
CA GLU A 85 42.83 -22.90 14.32
C GLU A 85 43.94 -23.89 13.97
N ASN A 86 45.02 -23.87 14.75
CA ASN A 86 46.26 -24.65 14.55
C ASN A 86 46.13 -26.14 14.97
N ASP A 87 44.94 -26.74 14.91
CA ASP A 87 44.71 -28.09 15.47
C ASP A 87 44.62 -29.21 14.40
N LEU A 88 45.15 -28.98 13.20
CA LEU A 88 45.15 -30.00 12.14
C LEU A 88 46.54 -30.57 11.93
N ASP A 89 46.61 -31.89 11.98
CA ASP A 89 47.80 -32.69 11.69
C ASP A 89 48.36 -32.29 10.31
N GLU A 90 49.63 -31.87 10.27
CA GLU A 90 50.36 -31.48 9.06
C GLU A 90 50.27 -32.56 7.96
N VAL A 91 50.20 -33.83 8.36
CA VAL A 91 50.04 -34.96 7.44
C VAL A 91 48.71 -34.91 6.70
N ILE A 92 47.64 -34.44 7.35
CA ILE A 92 46.33 -34.33 6.72
C ILE A 92 46.25 -33.10 5.83
N ILE A 93 46.85 -31.98 6.25
CA ILE A 93 46.99 -30.79 5.40
C ILE A 93 47.73 -31.15 4.11
N GLN A 94 48.85 -31.88 4.21
CA GLN A 94 49.61 -32.28 3.03
C GLN A 94 48.79 -33.19 2.10
N LYS A 95 48.04 -34.15 2.64
CA LYS A 95 47.14 -35.01 1.83
C LYS A 95 46.04 -34.20 1.12
N ILE A 96 45.50 -33.17 1.77
CA ILE A 96 44.49 -32.30 1.16
C ILE A 96 45.12 -31.41 0.09
N LEU A 97 46.35 -30.91 0.32
CA LEU A 97 47.11 -30.19 -0.67
C LEU A 97 47.41 -31.08 -1.87
N ASP A 98 47.81 -32.33 -1.67
CA ASP A 98 48.08 -33.29 -2.76
C ASP A 98 46.83 -33.55 -3.63
N GLU A 99 45.63 -33.63 -3.03
CA GLU A 99 44.33 -33.71 -3.72
C GLU A 99 43.97 -32.42 -4.51
N LEU A 100 44.52 -31.27 -4.10
CA LEU A 100 44.42 -30.03 -4.87
C LEU A 100 45.45 -29.97 -6.03
N SER A 101 46.34 -30.95 -6.15
CA SER A 101 47.35 -31.08 -7.21
C SER A 101 48.18 -29.81 -7.45
N PRO A 102 48.85 -29.26 -6.42
CA PRO A 102 49.58 -28.01 -6.56
C PRO A 102 50.89 -28.34 -7.27
N LYS A 103 51.12 -27.74 -8.45
CA LYS A 103 52.50 -27.39 -8.78
C LYS A 103 52.91 -26.35 -7.74
N THR A 104 53.75 -26.75 -6.79
CA THR A 104 54.13 -25.97 -5.60
C THR A 104 54.68 -24.58 -5.91
N ASP A 105 55.15 -24.36 -7.13
CA ASP A 105 55.96 -23.20 -7.51
C ASP A 105 55.15 -21.90 -7.69
N ASN A 106 53.81 -21.93 -7.63
CA ASN A 106 52.94 -20.78 -7.93
C ASN A 106 51.88 -20.44 -6.86
N ILE A 107 52.00 -20.96 -5.64
CA ILE A 107 51.04 -20.70 -4.55
C ILE A 107 51.27 -19.27 -4.02
N GLN A 108 50.23 -18.43 -4.05
CA GLN A 108 50.27 -17.07 -3.50
C GLN A 108 49.86 -17.04 -2.02
N PHE A 109 48.77 -17.72 -1.67
CA PHE A 109 48.28 -17.82 -0.31
C PHE A 109 47.32 -19.00 -0.16
N THR A 110 47.11 -19.42 1.08
CA THR A 110 46.13 -20.45 1.45
C THR A 110 45.09 -19.87 2.40
N ILE A 111 43.83 -20.28 2.25
CA ILE A 111 42.73 -19.88 3.13
C ILE A 111 42.14 -21.11 3.81
N SER A 112 41.72 -20.99 5.07
CA SER A 112 40.98 -22.06 5.73
C SER A 112 39.87 -21.54 6.62
N LYS A 113 38.70 -22.17 6.56
CA LYS A 113 37.56 -21.84 7.41
C LYS A 113 36.94 -23.12 7.96
N SER A 114 36.81 -23.22 9.28
CA SER A 114 36.10 -24.31 9.94
C SER A 114 34.66 -23.87 10.24
N GLU A 115 33.68 -24.65 9.78
CA GLU A 115 32.28 -24.50 10.17
C GLU A 115 31.70 -25.86 10.58
N LYS A 116 31.46 -26.03 11.87
CA LYS A 116 30.99 -27.30 12.47
C LYS A 116 32.00 -28.45 12.23
N ASN A 117 31.61 -29.45 11.44
CA ASN A 117 32.39 -30.65 11.10
C ASN A 117 32.94 -30.60 9.65
N ILE A 118 32.82 -29.45 8.98
CA ILE A 118 33.32 -29.24 7.62
C ILE A 118 34.38 -28.17 7.67
N GLN A 119 35.54 -28.47 7.10
CA GLN A 119 36.57 -27.48 6.88
C GLN A 119 36.67 -27.15 5.40
N SER A 120 36.68 -25.86 5.09
CA SER A 120 37.01 -25.36 3.77
C SER A 120 38.48 -24.99 3.75
N ILE A 121 39.25 -25.54 2.83
CA ILE A 121 40.66 -25.19 2.59
C ILE A 121 40.75 -24.68 1.15
N GLY A 122 41.38 -23.54 0.93
CA GLY A 122 41.58 -22.98 -0.39
C GLY A 122 43.04 -22.66 -0.66
N VAL A 123 43.47 -22.87 -1.89
CA VAL A 123 44.81 -22.58 -2.38
C VAL A 123 44.68 -21.59 -3.54
N CYS A 124 45.19 -20.38 -3.36
CA CYS A 124 45.27 -19.39 -4.42
C CYS A 124 46.61 -19.54 -5.14
N ARG A 125 46.56 -19.64 -6.47
CA ARG A 125 47.73 -19.70 -7.33
C ARG A 125 47.66 -18.66 -8.43
N ASN A 126 48.81 -18.27 -8.95
CA ASN A 126 48.86 -17.52 -10.19
C ASN A 126 48.83 -18.51 -11.38
N SER A 127 47.87 -18.35 -12.28
CA SER A 127 47.63 -19.25 -13.41
C SER A 127 47.50 -18.48 -14.71
N SER A 128 47.68 -19.16 -15.86
CA SER A 128 47.30 -18.58 -17.15
C SER A 128 45.80 -18.75 -17.37
N TRP A 129 45.13 -17.74 -17.94
CA TRP A 129 43.73 -17.86 -18.36
C TRP A 129 43.47 -19.00 -19.36
N ASN A 130 44.53 -19.50 -20.03
CA ASN A 130 44.46 -20.70 -20.91
C ASN A 130 44.28 -22.01 -20.14
N GLU A 131 44.76 -22.08 -18.90
CA GLU A 131 44.68 -23.24 -18.01
C GLU A 131 43.32 -23.31 -17.30
N ILE A 132 42.60 -22.18 -17.26
CA ILE A 132 41.29 -22.08 -16.66
C ILE A 132 40.24 -22.80 -17.54
N ASN A 133 39.36 -23.57 -16.88
CA ASN A 133 38.21 -24.20 -17.52
C ASN A 133 37.43 -23.19 -18.38
N TYR A 134 37.11 -23.57 -19.62
CA TYR A 134 36.50 -22.66 -20.59
C TYR A 134 35.17 -22.07 -20.13
N ASP A 135 34.28 -22.86 -19.52
CA ASP A 135 32.97 -22.39 -19.07
C ASP A 135 33.10 -21.32 -17.99
N ARG A 136 34.11 -21.46 -17.13
CA ARG A 136 34.47 -20.48 -16.10
C ARG A 136 35.09 -19.23 -16.70
N SER A 137 36.03 -19.36 -17.64
CA SER A 137 36.59 -18.21 -18.37
C SER A 137 35.49 -17.45 -19.12
N LYS A 138 34.57 -18.15 -19.78
CA LYS A 138 33.39 -17.57 -20.43
C LYS A 138 32.50 -16.85 -19.43
N TYR A 139 32.21 -17.45 -18.27
CA TYR A 139 31.41 -16.80 -17.21
C TYR A 139 32.05 -15.48 -16.72
N CYS A 140 33.35 -15.53 -16.43
CA CYS A 140 34.13 -14.35 -16.03
C CYS A 140 34.12 -13.28 -17.13
N TYR A 141 34.29 -13.66 -18.39
CA TYR A 141 34.24 -12.74 -19.52
C TYR A 141 32.90 -12.01 -19.61
N TYR A 142 31.77 -12.75 -19.57
CA TYR A 142 30.43 -12.14 -19.60
C TYR A 142 30.27 -11.12 -18.48
N TYR A 143 30.63 -11.49 -17.25
CA TYR A 143 30.51 -10.60 -16.11
C TYR A 143 31.35 -9.32 -16.29
N GLN A 144 32.59 -9.42 -16.77
CA GLN A 144 33.47 -8.26 -16.92
C GLN A 144 33.01 -7.33 -18.05
N VAL A 145 32.60 -7.88 -19.19
CA VAL A 145 32.03 -7.09 -20.29
C VAL A 145 30.77 -6.36 -19.81
N LEU A 146 29.81 -7.08 -19.20
CA LEU A 146 28.57 -6.49 -18.68
C LEU A 146 28.85 -5.40 -17.63
N LYS A 147 29.79 -5.65 -16.72
CA LYS A 147 30.19 -4.69 -15.68
C LYS A 147 30.75 -3.41 -16.30
N LYS A 148 31.67 -3.53 -17.26
CA LYS A 148 32.25 -2.38 -17.97
C LYS A 148 31.16 -1.63 -18.74
N SER A 149 30.34 -2.33 -19.51
CA SER A 149 29.25 -1.75 -20.28
C SER A 149 28.21 -1.04 -19.41
N SER A 150 27.87 -1.60 -18.26
CA SER A 150 26.99 -0.93 -17.28
C SER A 150 27.63 0.36 -16.77
N PHE A 151 28.92 0.34 -16.44
CA PHE A 151 29.64 1.54 -16.02
C PHE A 151 29.68 2.62 -17.11
N ASP A 152 30.01 2.25 -18.34
CA ASP A 152 30.09 3.16 -19.48
C ASP A 152 28.71 3.80 -19.77
N LEU A 153 27.65 3.00 -19.75
CA LEU A 153 26.27 3.48 -19.91
C LEU A 153 25.88 4.47 -18.82
N LYS A 154 26.11 4.13 -17.55
CA LYS A 154 25.81 5.02 -16.40
C LYS A 154 26.55 6.35 -16.55
N SER A 155 27.84 6.29 -16.92
CA SER A 155 28.67 7.48 -17.11
C SER A 155 28.17 8.33 -18.28
N ARG A 156 27.77 7.71 -19.40
CA ARG A 156 27.23 8.46 -20.55
C ARG A 156 25.88 9.09 -20.25
N ILE A 157 25.00 8.40 -19.52
CA ILE A 157 23.72 8.96 -19.09
C ILE A 157 23.95 10.18 -18.20
N LYS A 158 24.90 10.12 -17.25
CA LYS A 158 25.27 11.27 -16.42
C LYS A 158 25.73 12.46 -17.26
N LEU A 159 26.56 12.23 -18.27
CA LEU A 159 26.99 13.31 -19.17
C LEU A 159 25.81 13.90 -19.95
N LEU A 160 24.91 13.05 -20.46
CA LEU A 160 23.75 13.49 -21.22
C LEU A 160 22.73 14.29 -20.40
N ASP A 161 22.67 14.07 -19.09
CA ASP A 161 21.86 14.87 -18.15
C ASP A 161 22.31 16.35 -18.13
N PHE A 162 23.61 16.60 -18.29
CA PHE A 162 24.15 17.96 -18.39
C PHE A 162 24.04 18.56 -19.81
N GLU A 163 24.04 17.72 -20.85
CA GLU A 163 24.06 18.15 -22.26
C GLU A 163 22.67 18.44 -22.82
N LEU A 164 21.63 17.75 -22.34
CA LEU A 164 20.27 17.80 -22.88
C LEU A 164 19.34 18.65 -22.01
N ASP A 165 18.28 19.18 -22.61
CA ASP A 165 17.19 19.78 -21.84
C ASP A 165 16.36 18.72 -21.09
N GLU A 166 15.55 19.17 -20.11
CA GLU A 166 14.78 18.27 -19.25
C GLU A 166 13.80 17.38 -20.04
N ILE A 167 13.19 17.92 -21.10
CA ILE A 167 12.18 17.21 -21.90
C ILE A 167 12.84 16.10 -22.71
N ASP A 168 13.94 16.40 -23.39
CA ASP A 168 14.67 15.46 -24.22
C ASP A 168 15.43 14.43 -23.39
N PHE A 169 15.99 14.84 -22.25
CA PHE A 169 16.57 13.90 -21.28
C PHE A 169 15.51 12.94 -20.73
N LYS A 170 14.31 13.43 -20.39
CA LYS A 170 13.20 12.56 -19.96
C LYS A 170 12.80 11.55 -21.04
N LYS A 171 12.72 11.97 -22.30
CA LYS A 171 12.46 11.05 -23.44
C LYS A 171 13.58 10.01 -23.57
N LEU A 172 14.84 10.41 -23.41
CA LEU A 172 16.00 9.51 -23.44
C LEU A 172 15.89 8.44 -22.35
N ILE A 173 15.73 8.85 -21.08
CA ILE A 173 15.62 7.94 -19.93
C ILE A 173 14.44 6.98 -20.10
N THR A 174 13.27 7.50 -20.47
CA THR A 174 12.08 6.66 -20.73
C THR A 174 12.35 5.64 -21.84
N LYS A 175 13.09 6.02 -22.89
CA LYS A 175 13.44 5.11 -23.99
C LYS A 175 14.46 4.06 -23.57
N VAL A 176 15.48 4.42 -22.79
CA VAL A 176 16.44 3.46 -22.22
C VAL A 176 15.71 2.46 -21.33
N GLN A 177 14.90 2.95 -20.39
CA GLN A 177 14.08 2.12 -19.50
C GLN A 177 13.19 1.14 -20.30
N LYS A 178 12.45 1.64 -21.30
CA LYS A 178 11.60 0.81 -22.17
C LYS A 178 12.40 -0.29 -22.86
N THR A 179 13.58 0.04 -23.37
CA THR A 179 14.44 -0.90 -24.11
C THR A 179 14.97 -2.00 -23.19
N LEU A 180 15.47 -1.63 -22.00
CA LEU A 180 15.89 -2.58 -20.97
C LEU A 180 14.73 -3.49 -20.52
N MET A 181 13.52 -2.96 -20.38
CA MET A 181 12.33 -3.75 -20.05
C MET A 181 11.96 -4.74 -21.15
N LEU A 182 12.13 -4.36 -22.42
CA LEU A 182 11.93 -5.27 -23.56
C LEU A 182 12.95 -6.41 -23.51
N TYR A 183 14.23 -6.10 -23.26
CA TYR A 183 15.26 -7.12 -23.09
C TYR A 183 14.94 -8.12 -21.98
N LEU A 184 14.50 -7.66 -20.80
CA LEU A 184 14.08 -8.56 -19.73
C LEU A 184 12.91 -9.45 -20.15
N LYS A 185 11.95 -8.91 -20.90
CA LYS A 185 10.82 -9.69 -21.43
C LYS A 185 11.29 -10.79 -22.37
N GLU A 186 12.23 -10.50 -23.26
CA GLU A 186 12.76 -11.49 -24.20
C GLU A 186 13.60 -12.56 -23.51
N LEU A 187 14.42 -12.18 -22.54
CA LEU A 187 15.14 -13.13 -21.68
C LEU A 187 14.18 -14.06 -20.93
N SER A 188 13.06 -13.53 -20.44
CA SER A 188 12.05 -14.28 -19.69
C SER A 188 11.24 -15.25 -20.56
N LYS A 189 11.22 -15.10 -21.89
CA LYS A 189 10.61 -16.08 -22.80
C LYS A 189 11.46 -17.35 -22.91
N THR A 190 12.79 -17.18 -22.86
CA THR A 190 13.73 -18.27 -23.11
C THR A 190 14.13 -18.99 -21.81
N TYR A 191 14.15 -18.29 -20.67
CA TYR A 191 14.57 -18.84 -19.39
C TYR A 191 13.54 -18.58 -18.30
N THR A 192 13.18 -19.64 -17.55
CA THR A 192 12.34 -19.51 -16.36
C THR A 192 13.17 -18.96 -15.20
N ILE A 193 12.80 -17.76 -14.73
CA ILE A 193 13.46 -17.11 -13.59
C ILE A 193 12.78 -17.61 -12.30
N LYS A 194 13.56 -18.16 -11.37
CA LYS A 194 13.10 -18.57 -10.04
C LYS A 194 13.92 -17.85 -8.97
N ASN A 195 13.31 -17.51 -7.84
CA ASN A 195 13.95 -16.76 -6.74
C ASN A 195 15.29 -17.35 -6.27
N ASN A 196 15.41 -18.68 -6.21
CA ASN A 196 16.64 -19.34 -5.74
C ASN A 196 17.82 -19.25 -6.72
N LEU A 197 17.57 -18.86 -7.98
CA LEU A 197 18.57 -18.80 -9.05
C LEU A 197 19.30 -17.46 -9.14
N LEU A 198 18.79 -16.40 -8.50
CA LEU A 198 19.30 -15.03 -8.67
C LEU A 198 20.49 -14.70 -7.76
N SER A 199 20.87 -15.63 -6.87
CA SER A 199 22.12 -15.54 -6.12
C SER A 199 23.26 -16.12 -6.94
N PHE A 200 24.33 -15.33 -7.16
CA PHE A 200 25.55 -15.88 -7.75
C PHE A 200 26.11 -16.96 -6.82
N ARG A 201 26.60 -18.05 -7.42
CA ARG A 201 27.23 -19.15 -6.69
C ARG A 201 28.45 -19.61 -7.46
N VAL A 202 29.49 -20.00 -6.73
CA VAL A 202 30.64 -20.67 -7.33
C VAL A 202 30.20 -22.09 -7.70
N LYS A 203 30.44 -22.49 -8.95
CA LYS A 203 30.12 -23.81 -9.47
C LYS A 203 31.37 -24.45 -10.08
N SER A 204 31.37 -25.78 -10.14
CA SER A 204 32.40 -26.54 -10.86
C SER A 204 32.38 -26.30 -12.37
N SER A 205 31.19 -26.10 -12.93
CA SER A 205 30.97 -25.70 -14.33
C SER A 205 29.78 -24.75 -14.43
N TYR A 206 29.84 -23.84 -15.40
CA TYR A 206 28.77 -22.87 -15.69
C TYR A 206 28.05 -23.27 -16.96
N ASN A 207 26.74 -23.06 -17.01
CA ASN A 207 25.94 -23.36 -18.17
C ASN A 207 25.31 -22.09 -18.75
N ASN A 208 24.57 -22.26 -19.84
CA ASN A 208 23.85 -21.16 -20.49
C ASN A 208 22.99 -20.36 -19.51
N GLN A 209 22.24 -21.03 -18.63
CA GLN A 209 21.39 -20.38 -17.64
C GLN A 209 22.19 -19.44 -16.71
N ASP A 210 23.42 -19.80 -16.36
CA ASP A 210 24.30 -18.95 -15.55
C ASP A 210 24.71 -17.66 -16.28
N TYR A 211 25.00 -17.75 -17.59
CA TYR A 211 25.29 -16.59 -18.42
C TYR A 211 24.06 -15.68 -18.56
N PHE A 212 22.86 -16.26 -18.72
CA PHE A 212 21.61 -15.50 -18.75
C PHE A 212 21.35 -14.76 -17.45
N LEU A 213 21.63 -15.38 -16.30
CA LEU A 213 21.47 -14.73 -14.99
C LEU A 213 22.39 -13.51 -14.84
N LEU A 214 23.62 -13.56 -15.37
CA LEU A 214 24.51 -12.39 -15.40
C LEU A 214 23.91 -11.24 -16.22
N ILE A 215 23.40 -11.52 -17.42
CA ILE A 215 22.80 -10.50 -18.30
C ILE A 215 21.56 -9.91 -17.61
N TYR A 216 20.69 -10.77 -17.09
CA TYR A 216 19.47 -10.38 -16.40
C TYR A 216 19.75 -9.49 -15.18
N SER A 217 20.69 -9.91 -14.32
CA SER A 217 21.12 -9.13 -13.15
C SER A 217 21.71 -7.77 -13.56
N SER A 218 22.53 -7.73 -14.62
CA SER A 218 23.11 -6.47 -15.12
C SER A 218 22.03 -5.48 -15.57
N ILE A 219 21.00 -5.95 -16.26
CA ILE A 219 19.87 -5.12 -16.70
C ILE A 219 19.03 -4.62 -15.51
N ILE A 220 18.76 -5.48 -14.52
CA ILE A 220 18.08 -5.06 -13.28
C ILE A 220 18.86 -3.95 -12.58
N ASN A 221 20.17 -4.11 -12.43
CA ASN A 221 21.02 -3.12 -11.77
C ASN A 221 21.05 -1.78 -12.51
N LEU A 222 20.89 -1.79 -13.84
CA LEU A 222 20.69 -0.58 -14.63
C LEU A 222 19.32 0.06 -14.38
N LEU A 223 18.26 -0.73 -14.33
CA LEU A 223 16.91 -0.24 -14.05
C LEU A 223 16.78 0.31 -12.62
N ASN A 224 17.42 -0.32 -11.63
CA ASN A 224 17.50 0.20 -10.26
C ASN A 224 18.26 1.54 -10.24
N TYR A 225 19.40 1.61 -10.92
CA TYR A 225 20.16 2.86 -11.06
C TYR A 225 19.33 3.99 -11.68
N LEU A 226 18.55 3.70 -12.73
CA LEU A 226 17.65 4.69 -13.34
C LEU A 226 16.58 5.17 -12.36
N TYR A 227 15.99 4.26 -11.58
CA TYR A 227 15.00 4.61 -10.58
C TYR A 227 15.57 5.50 -9.47
N GLU A 228 16.74 5.16 -8.94
CA GLU A 228 17.38 5.89 -7.84
C GLU A 228 17.88 7.28 -8.25
N ASN A 229 18.46 7.41 -9.44
CA ASN A 229 19.14 8.64 -9.86
C ASN A 229 18.25 9.55 -10.72
N TYR A 230 17.23 9.00 -11.37
CA TYR A 230 16.39 9.72 -12.35
C TYR A 230 14.88 9.44 -12.13
N HIS A 231 14.48 9.38 -10.86
CA HIS A 231 13.11 9.03 -10.42
C HIS A 231 11.98 9.83 -11.08
N ILE A 232 12.24 11.11 -11.38
CA ILE A 232 11.26 12.03 -11.98
C ILE A 232 11.10 11.73 -13.49
N GLN A 233 12.16 11.28 -14.13
CA GLN A 233 12.24 11.09 -15.58
C GLN A 233 11.78 9.70 -16.03
N ILE A 234 11.83 8.69 -15.16
CA ILE A 234 11.37 7.34 -15.49
C ILE A 234 9.85 7.27 -15.71
N ASN A 235 9.42 6.32 -16.53
CA ASN A 235 8.01 6.02 -16.69
C ASN A 235 7.50 5.15 -15.53
N LYS A 236 6.65 5.75 -14.69
CA LYS A 236 6.09 5.09 -13.50
C LYS A 236 5.03 4.02 -13.79
N THR A 237 4.52 3.95 -15.02
CA THR A 237 3.52 2.95 -15.43
C THR A 237 4.13 1.60 -15.76
N PHE A 238 5.45 1.51 -15.95
CA PHE A 238 6.11 0.24 -16.20
C PHE A 238 6.21 -0.59 -14.92
N GLN A 239 6.16 -1.92 -15.09
CA GLN A 239 6.36 -2.88 -14.02
C GLN A 239 7.82 -2.87 -13.56
N VAL A 240 8.01 -2.92 -12.25
CA VAL A 240 9.30 -3.16 -11.62
C VAL A 240 9.76 -4.58 -12.00
N PRO A 241 11.02 -4.77 -12.43
CA PRO A 241 11.56 -6.09 -12.68
C PRO A 241 11.43 -7.03 -11.47
N TYR A 242 11.20 -8.32 -11.75
CA TYR A 242 11.24 -9.33 -10.71
C TYR A 242 12.63 -9.36 -10.08
N TYR A 243 12.72 -9.34 -8.74
CA TYR A 243 13.98 -9.27 -7.98
C TYR A 243 14.73 -7.93 -8.05
N SER A 244 14.02 -6.81 -8.18
CA SER A 244 14.62 -5.50 -7.96
C SER A 244 15.09 -5.34 -6.50
N GLU A 245 16.33 -4.88 -6.32
CA GLU A 245 16.94 -4.64 -5.00
C GLU A 245 16.14 -3.61 -4.19
N ILE A 246 15.50 -2.66 -4.87
CA ILE A 246 14.67 -1.61 -4.25
C ILE A 246 13.53 -2.21 -3.41
N ILE A 247 12.96 -3.35 -3.82
CA ILE A 247 11.91 -4.04 -3.05
C ILE A 247 12.51 -4.64 -1.77
N ASN A 248 13.69 -5.27 -1.87
CA ASN A 248 14.35 -5.94 -0.76
C ASN A 248 14.89 -4.94 0.28
N GLU A 249 15.46 -3.82 -0.17
CA GLU A 249 16.01 -2.77 0.69
C GLU A 249 14.96 -2.14 1.62
N ASN A 250 13.71 -2.08 1.17
CA ASN A 250 12.61 -1.51 1.95
C ASN A 250 12.14 -2.38 3.12
N LYS A 251 12.61 -3.64 3.20
CA LYS A 251 12.32 -4.61 4.28
C LYS A 251 10.82 -4.72 4.58
N PHE A 252 10.00 -4.79 3.53
CA PHE A 252 8.54 -4.79 3.65
C PHE A 252 8.02 -5.89 4.57
N ASP A 253 8.58 -7.11 4.52
CA ASP A 253 8.16 -8.23 5.37
C ASP A 253 8.15 -7.90 6.86
N HIS A 254 9.18 -7.21 7.35
CA HIS A 254 9.27 -6.83 8.76
C HIS A 254 8.21 -5.78 9.13
N LYS A 255 8.06 -4.75 8.30
CA LYS A 255 7.09 -3.66 8.52
C LYS A 255 5.64 -4.18 8.45
N ILE A 256 5.35 -5.05 7.47
CA ILE A 256 4.03 -5.67 7.30
C ILE A 256 3.70 -6.56 8.51
N LYS A 257 4.68 -7.31 9.04
CA LYS A 257 4.47 -8.10 10.28
C LYS A 257 4.08 -7.21 11.47
N ILE A 258 4.71 -6.05 11.61
CA ILE A 258 4.34 -5.07 12.65
C ILE A 258 2.89 -4.60 12.43
N ILE A 259 2.56 -4.13 11.23
CA ILE A 259 1.22 -3.63 10.90
C ILE A 259 0.15 -4.70 11.20
N LYS A 260 0.33 -5.93 10.70
CA LYS A 260 -0.62 -7.04 10.93
C LYS A 260 -0.79 -7.38 12.41
N LYS A 261 0.30 -7.33 13.19
CA LYS A 261 0.24 -7.57 14.65
C LYS A 261 -0.62 -6.52 15.35
N HIS A 262 -0.46 -5.24 14.99
CA HIS A 262 -1.25 -4.16 15.58
C HIS A 262 -2.72 -4.24 15.18
N LEU A 263 -3.02 -4.42 13.89
CA LEU A 263 -4.40 -4.54 13.39
C LEU A 263 -5.18 -5.67 14.08
N LYS A 264 -4.53 -6.80 14.40
CA LYS A 264 -5.16 -7.94 15.10
C LYS A 264 -5.42 -7.70 16.58
N ASN A 265 -4.64 -6.84 17.22
CA ASN A 265 -4.74 -6.55 18.66
C ASN A 265 -5.74 -5.42 18.96
N GLU A 266 -6.27 -4.78 17.93
CA GLU A 266 -7.16 -3.63 18.04
C GLU A 266 -8.62 -4.00 17.79
N LYS A 267 -9.53 -3.12 18.21
CA LYS A 267 -10.98 -3.27 17.97
C LYS A 267 -11.35 -2.73 16.58
N VAL A 268 -10.63 -3.15 15.55
CA VAL A 268 -10.85 -2.72 14.17
C VAL A 268 -11.78 -3.71 13.47
N ASN A 269 -12.68 -3.19 12.63
CA ASN A 269 -13.60 -3.99 11.83
C ASN A 269 -12.82 -5.02 10.96
N LEU A 270 -13.22 -6.30 11.03
CA LEU A 270 -12.54 -7.40 10.33
C LEU A 270 -12.55 -7.23 8.80
N THR A 271 -13.62 -6.67 8.24
CA THR A 271 -13.71 -6.39 6.80
C THR A 271 -12.65 -5.38 6.38
N LEU A 272 -12.45 -4.33 7.18
CA LEU A 272 -11.41 -3.34 6.94
C LEU A 272 -10.00 -3.94 7.03
N ILE A 273 -9.75 -4.77 8.05
CA ILE A 273 -8.47 -5.49 8.19
C ILE A 273 -8.20 -6.33 6.94
N ASN A 274 -9.19 -7.08 6.45
CA ASN A 274 -9.03 -7.91 5.25
C ASN A 274 -8.72 -7.08 3.99
N ILE A 275 -9.32 -5.89 3.85
CA ILE A 275 -9.02 -4.98 2.74
C ILE A 275 -7.55 -4.54 2.79
N ILE A 276 -7.06 -4.14 3.97
CA ILE A 276 -5.67 -3.71 4.19
C ILE A 276 -4.72 -4.88 3.95
N GLU A 277 -4.95 -6.03 4.61
CA GLU A 277 -4.09 -7.21 4.50
C GLU A 277 -3.99 -7.71 3.05
N HIS A 278 -5.09 -7.69 2.30
CA HIS A 278 -5.06 -8.05 0.88
C HIS A 278 -4.08 -7.16 0.09
N GLN A 279 -4.05 -5.85 0.33
CA GLN A 279 -3.10 -4.97 -0.36
C GLN A 279 -1.67 -5.15 0.13
N LEU A 280 -1.46 -5.39 1.42
CA LEU A 280 -0.12 -5.68 1.95
C LEU A 280 0.46 -6.97 1.38
N ASN A 281 -0.37 -8.00 1.20
CA ASN A 281 0.06 -9.28 0.63
C ASN A 281 0.50 -9.16 -0.83
N ARG A 282 -0.06 -8.21 -1.61
CA ARG A 282 0.39 -7.98 -2.99
C ARG A 282 1.88 -7.64 -3.11
N ILE A 283 2.49 -7.11 -2.05
CA ILE A 283 3.92 -6.76 -2.02
C ILE A 283 4.78 -7.94 -1.56
N THR A 284 4.29 -8.75 -0.62
CA THR A 284 5.02 -9.92 -0.12
C THR A 284 4.99 -11.07 -1.13
N ASP A 285 3.93 -11.13 -1.94
CA ASP A 285 3.65 -12.22 -2.86
C ASP A 285 3.97 -11.84 -4.31
N ILE A 286 4.92 -10.91 -4.52
CA ILE A 286 5.37 -10.51 -5.85
C ILE A 286 6.01 -11.71 -6.55
N ASP A 287 5.44 -12.07 -7.70
CA ASP A 287 5.99 -13.06 -8.62
C ASP A 287 6.28 -12.41 -9.99
N ASN A 288 6.63 -13.22 -10.99
CA ASN A 288 6.95 -12.72 -12.32
C ASN A 288 5.70 -12.21 -13.10
N GLU A 289 4.51 -12.68 -12.75
CA GLU A 289 3.24 -12.35 -13.41
C GLU A 289 2.54 -11.16 -12.73
N ASN A 290 2.61 -11.08 -11.40
CA ASN A 290 1.93 -10.15 -10.51
C ASN A 290 2.89 -9.05 -10.01
N ARG A 291 3.60 -8.40 -10.95
CA ARG A 291 4.57 -7.35 -10.62
C ARG A 291 3.91 -6.00 -10.39
N LEU A 292 4.44 -5.26 -9.41
CA LEU A 292 4.09 -3.87 -9.15
C LEU A 292 4.62 -2.96 -10.25
N THR A 293 3.88 -1.90 -10.56
CA THR A 293 4.41 -0.75 -11.29
C THR A 293 5.31 0.11 -10.40
N TYR A 294 6.17 0.92 -11.01
CA TYR A 294 6.98 1.89 -10.27
C TYR A 294 6.12 2.89 -9.49
N HIS A 295 4.95 3.28 -10.01
CA HIS A 295 3.97 4.08 -9.28
C HIS A 295 3.45 3.36 -8.03
N GLU A 296 3.01 2.11 -8.18
CA GLU A 296 2.55 1.29 -7.06
C GLU A 296 3.65 1.10 -6.02
N LEU A 297 4.90 0.87 -6.44
CA LEU A 297 6.04 0.74 -5.53
C LEU A 297 6.26 2.04 -4.74
N ASP A 298 6.32 3.19 -5.40
CA ASP A 298 6.45 4.50 -4.74
C ASP A 298 5.35 4.72 -3.69
N TYR A 299 4.11 4.42 -4.07
CA TYR A 299 2.96 4.52 -3.17
C TYR A 299 3.12 3.58 -1.97
N PHE A 300 3.45 2.31 -2.21
CA PHE A 300 3.58 1.30 -1.16
C PHE A 300 4.72 1.60 -0.19
N ILE A 301 5.85 2.16 -0.65
CA ILE A 301 6.93 2.63 0.23
C ILE A 301 6.37 3.66 1.21
N LYS A 302 5.68 4.70 0.73
CA LYS A 302 5.13 5.76 1.57
C LYS A 302 4.01 5.24 2.47
N TYR A 303 3.10 4.42 1.92
CA TYR A 303 1.95 3.84 2.62
C TYR A 303 2.38 2.95 3.79
N ILE A 304 3.29 2.00 3.56
CA ILE A 304 3.77 1.09 4.62
C ILE A 304 4.55 1.85 5.67
N ASN A 305 5.39 2.81 5.28
CA ASN A 305 6.11 3.65 6.24
C ASN A 305 5.13 4.49 7.08
N GLY A 306 4.10 5.07 6.45
CA GLY A 306 3.04 5.83 7.14
C GLY A 306 2.29 4.99 8.17
N LEU A 307 1.82 3.80 7.79
CA LEU A 307 1.15 2.88 8.70
C LEU A 307 2.08 2.40 9.83
N THR A 308 3.31 1.99 9.49
CA THR A 308 4.27 1.50 10.49
C THR A 308 4.58 2.59 11.50
N ASN A 309 4.84 3.82 11.05
CA ASN A 309 5.13 4.94 11.93
C ASN A 309 3.94 5.28 12.83
N HIS A 310 2.71 5.25 12.31
CA HIS A 310 1.50 5.44 13.12
C HIS A 310 1.44 4.42 14.26
N PHE A 311 1.58 3.13 13.96
CA PHE A 311 1.51 2.09 14.98
C PHE A 311 2.68 2.12 15.98
N LEU A 312 3.87 2.56 15.56
CA LEU A 312 5.02 2.71 16.46
C LEU A 312 4.88 3.93 17.37
N ILE A 313 4.39 5.07 16.88
CA ILE A 313 4.21 6.29 17.68
C ILE A 313 3.09 6.11 18.70
N TYR A 314 2.00 5.44 18.30
CA TYR A 314 0.82 5.26 19.12
C TYR A 314 0.71 3.85 19.74
N GLU A 315 1.83 3.17 19.96
CA GLU A 315 1.88 1.76 20.40
C GLU A 315 1.01 1.44 21.64
N LYS A 316 0.83 2.43 22.54
CA LYS A 316 0.04 2.30 23.77
C LYS A 316 -1.44 2.67 23.61
N ARG A 317 -1.83 3.33 22.52
CA ARG A 317 -3.22 3.72 22.25
C ARG A 317 -3.88 2.62 21.40
N LYS A 318 -5.06 2.18 21.81
CA LYS A 318 -5.89 1.30 20.96
C LYS A 318 -6.50 2.15 19.84
N ASN A 319 -6.20 1.84 18.58
CA ASN A 319 -6.89 2.48 17.48
C ASN A 319 -8.30 1.89 17.32
N THR A 320 -9.25 2.76 17.01
CA THR A 320 -10.61 2.40 16.60
C THR A 320 -10.68 2.19 15.10
N THR A 321 -11.75 1.56 14.60
CA THR A 321 -12.00 1.46 13.15
C THR A 321 -11.99 2.84 12.48
N GLU A 322 -12.55 3.85 13.13
CA GLU A 322 -12.60 5.22 12.61
C GLU A 322 -11.21 5.84 12.51
N ASP A 323 -10.33 5.63 13.51
CA ASP A 323 -8.94 6.10 13.45
C ASP A 323 -8.20 5.51 12.24
N ILE A 324 -8.42 4.22 11.95
CA ILE A 324 -7.83 3.55 10.78
C ILE A 324 -8.43 4.07 9.47
N ILE A 325 -9.74 4.34 9.41
CA ILE A 325 -10.38 4.92 8.22
C ILE A 325 -9.73 6.27 7.89
N PHE A 326 -9.61 7.17 8.85
CA PHE A 326 -8.98 8.48 8.63
C PHE A 326 -7.51 8.35 8.24
N LEU A 327 -6.78 7.42 8.85
CA LEU A 327 -5.40 7.15 8.46
C LEU A 327 -5.29 6.68 7.00
N LEU A 328 -6.24 5.87 6.51
CA LEU A 328 -6.24 5.41 5.11
C LEU A 328 -6.64 6.54 4.14
N ILE A 329 -7.58 7.41 4.53
CA ILE A 329 -7.95 8.60 3.77
C ILE A 329 -6.76 9.56 3.66
N SER A 330 -6.07 9.84 4.77
CA SER A 330 -4.89 10.71 4.78
C SER A 330 -3.76 10.16 3.90
N ASN A 331 -3.62 8.83 3.84
CA ASN A 331 -2.67 8.15 2.96
C ASN A 331 -3.18 7.99 1.51
N ARG A 332 -4.25 8.68 1.11
CA ARG A 332 -4.82 8.68 -0.25
C ARG A 332 -5.12 7.27 -0.81
N PHE A 333 -5.61 6.39 0.05
CA PHE A 333 -5.90 5.00 -0.29
C PHE A 333 -7.23 4.86 -1.04
N ASN A 334 -7.29 5.33 -2.29
CA ASN A 334 -8.49 5.31 -3.16
C ASN A 334 -8.83 3.92 -3.73
N ASN A 335 -8.69 2.86 -2.92
CA ASN A 335 -9.07 1.51 -3.29
C ASN A 335 -10.60 1.35 -3.34
N LEU A 336 -11.13 0.79 -4.43
CA LEU A 336 -12.58 0.63 -4.61
C LEU A 336 -13.26 -0.17 -3.48
N LYS A 337 -12.63 -1.24 -2.98
CA LYS A 337 -13.20 -2.04 -1.88
C LYS A 337 -13.27 -1.23 -0.59
N PHE A 338 -12.29 -0.36 -0.36
CA PHE A 338 -12.26 0.53 0.80
C PHE A 338 -13.30 1.65 0.70
N ILE A 339 -13.42 2.29 -0.47
CA ILE A 339 -14.46 3.29 -0.72
C ILE A 339 -15.84 2.69 -0.47
N LYS A 340 -16.09 1.49 -1.04
CA LYS A 340 -17.35 0.77 -0.83
C LYS A 340 -17.61 0.47 0.65
N PHE A 341 -16.60 0.01 1.37
CA PHE A 341 -16.69 -0.24 2.81
C PHE A 341 -17.13 1.02 3.58
N ILE A 342 -16.53 2.18 3.31
CA ILE A 342 -16.94 3.44 3.96
C ILE A 342 -18.38 3.80 3.60
N THR A 343 -18.75 3.76 2.32
CA THR A 343 -20.11 4.13 1.90
C THR A 343 -21.18 3.20 2.45
N ASP A 344 -20.86 1.90 2.60
CA ASP A 344 -21.79 0.92 3.18
C ASP A 344 -21.95 1.14 4.70
N GLU A 345 -20.87 1.45 5.44
CA GLU A 345 -20.95 1.81 6.86
C GLU A 345 -21.77 3.10 7.08
N ILE A 346 -21.56 4.12 6.24
CA ILE A 346 -22.36 5.35 6.31
C ILE A 346 -23.83 5.04 6.00
N ARG A 347 -24.12 4.24 4.97
CA ARG A 347 -25.49 3.87 4.61
C ARG A 347 -26.19 3.10 5.73
N LEU A 348 -25.54 2.12 6.34
CA LEU A 348 -26.10 1.37 7.47
C LEU A 348 -26.47 2.30 8.63
N GLN A 349 -25.61 3.28 8.94
CA GLN A 349 -25.91 4.27 9.97
C GLN A 349 -27.10 5.17 9.58
N LEU A 350 -27.19 5.59 8.32
CA LEU A 350 -28.33 6.36 7.80
C LEU A 350 -29.63 5.57 7.84
N GLU A 351 -29.62 4.27 7.54
CA GLU A 351 -30.79 3.39 7.59
C GLU A 351 -31.27 3.19 9.03
N SER A 352 -30.35 3.08 9.99
CA SER A 352 -30.67 2.94 11.41
C SER A 352 -31.25 4.22 12.06
N THR A 353 -31.00 5.38 11.44
CA THR A 353 -31.47 6.66 11.94
C THR A 353 -32.89 6.93 11.41
N ILE A 354 -33.84 7.26 12.28
CA ILE A 354 -35.25 7.45 11.86
C ILE A 354 -35.47 8.88 11.32
N ASN A 355 -34.94 9.88 12.03
CA ASN A 355 -35.18 11.29 11.74
C ASN A 355 -34.28 11.82 10.60
N GLY A 356 -34.90 12.46 9.60
CA GLY A 356 -34.18 13.05 8.47
C GLY A 356 -33.19 14.16 8.86
N ASN A 357 -33.50 14.96 9.88
CA ASN A 357 -32.58 15.99 10.37
C ASN A 357 -31.33 15.39 11.03
N ASP A 358 -31.48 14.29 11.76
CA ASP A 358 -30.34 13.61 12.39
C ASP A 358 -29.44 12.95 11.34
N LYS A 359 -30.03 12.38 10.26
CA LYS A 359 -29.28 11.89 9.09
C LYS A 359 -28.46 13.01 8.43
N ARG A 360 -29.08 14.18 8.26
CA ARG A 360 -28.41 15.36 7.69
C ARG A 360 -27.24 15.80 8.56
N THR A 361 -27.44 15.94 9.87
CA THR A 361 -26.37 16.31 10.82
C THR A 361 -25.22 15.31 10.76
N TYR A 362 -25.52 14.01 10.78
CA TYR A 362 -24.51 12.96 10.68
C TYR A 362 -23.68 13.04 9.39
N LEU A 363 -24.31 13.27 8.23
CA LEU A 363 -23.58 13.45 6.97
C LEU A 363 -22.73 14.71 6.96
N LEU A 364 -23.21 15.81 7.52
CA LEU A 364 -22.43 17.05 7.64
C LEU A 364 -21.19 16.85 8.54
N ASP A 365 -21.33 16.10 9.63
CA ASP A 365 -20.21 15.76 10.51
C ASP A 365 -19.18 14.89 9.77
N LYS A 366 -19.62 13.87 9.04
CA LYS A 366 -18.73 13.02 8.23
C LYS A 366 -18.03 13.81 7.12
N ARG A 367 -18.76 14.68 6.43
CA ARG A 367 -18.20 15.60 5.43
C ARG A 367 -17.10 16.46 6.02
N ASN A 368 -17.37 17.11 7.15
CA ASN A 368 -16.40 17.97 7.82
C ASN A 368 -15.17 17.19 8.27
N ALA A 369 -15.35 15.98 8.78
CA ALA A 369 -14.24 15.12 9.18
C ALA A 369 -13.34 14.72 7.99
N ILE A 370 -13.92 14.45 6.82
CA ILE A 370 -13.16 14.17 5.59
C ILE A 370 -12.39 15.42 5.13
N ILE A 371 -13.03 16.59 5.12
CA ILE A 371 -12.37 17.85 4.73
C ILE A 371 -11.19 18.17 5.66
N GLN A 372 -11.31 17.86 6.95
CA GLN A 372 -10.26 18.08 7.95
C GLN A 372 -9.15 17.02 7.90
N CYS A 373 -9.31 15.96 7.10
CA CYS A 373 -8.34 14.90 6.96
C CYS A 373 -7.26 15.32 5.94
N PHE A 374 -6.18 15.93 6.43
CA PHE A 374 -5.08 16.37 5.58
C PHE A 374 -4.28 15.20 5.01
N PRO A 375 -3.92 15.23 3.71
CA PRO A 375 -3.15 14.16 3.10
C PRO A 375 -1.73 14.10 3.68
N THR A 376 -1.32 12.90 4.09
CA THR A 376 0.04 12.60 4.58
C THR A 376 0.95 12.11 3.46
N ILE A 377 0.37 11.70 2.33
CA ILE A 377 1.07 11.23 1.13
C ILE A 377 0.58 12.05 -0.08
N ASP A 378 1.52 12.43 -0.94
CA ASP A 378 1.36 13.19 -2.20
C ASP A 378 1.04 12.30 -3.42
N LEU A 379 0.86 11.00 -3.21
CA LEU A 379 0.60 9.99 -4.22
C LEU A 379 -0.71 9.25 -3.89
N THR A 380 -1.51 8.97 -4.92
CA THR A 380 -2.71 8.15 -4.81
C THR A 380 -2.40 6.68 -5.08
N TYR A 381 -3.16 5.78 -4.47
CA TYR A 381 -3.00 4.34 -4.67
C TYR A 381 -3.24 3.94 -6.15
N ASP A 382 -4.39 4.35 -6.71
CA ASP A 382 -4.70 4.21 -8.12
C ASP A 382 -4.64 5.59 -8.81
N PRO A 383 -3.65 5.82 -9.70
CA PRO A 383 -3.48 7.09 -10.38
C PRO A 383 -4.54 7.36 -11.46
N LYS A 384 -5.32 6.34 -11.88
CA LYS A 384 -6.39 6.50 -12.87
C LYS A 384 -7.74 6.87 -12.24
N SER A 385 -7.85 6.70 -10.93
CA SER A 385 -9.06 7.00 -10.17
C SER A 385 -8.95 8.37 -9.49
N LYS A 386 -10.10 9.01 -9.25
CA LYS A 386 -10.17 10.24 -8.45
C LYS A 386 -9.60 10.01 -7.04
N GLU A 387 -9.19 11.09 -6.39
CA GLU A 387 -8.72 11.05 -5.00
C GLU A 387 -9.87 10.63 -4.06
N ILE A 388 -9.53 9.91 -2.99
CA ILE A 388 -10.55 9.28 -2.13
C ILE A 388 -11.45 10.30 -1.44
N ASP A 389 -10.88 11.38 -0.96
CA ASP A 389 -11.59 12.51 -0.36
C ASP A 389 -12.60 13.11 -1.34
N GLN A 390 -12.19 13.35 -2.59
CA GLN A 390 -13.08 13.86 -3.64
C GLN A 390 -14.25 12.90 -3.90
N VAL A 391 -13.98 11.60 -4.03
CA VAL A 391 -15.04 10.59 -4.27
C VAL A 391 -16.03 10.55 -3.10
N LEU A 392 -15.52 10.54 -1.87
CA LEU A 392 -16.38 10.48 -0.68
C LEU A 392 -17.19 11.77 -0.50
N LEU A 393 -16.60 12.93 -0.77
CA LEU A 393 -17.31 14.21 -0.71
C LEU A 393 -18.39 14.28 -1.77
N GLU A 394 -18.10 13.96 -3.04
CA GLU A 394 -19.11 13.90 -4.10
C GLU A 394 -20.27 12.97 -3.72
N TRP A 395 -19.96 11.79 -3.15
CA TRP A 395 -20.97 10.84 -2.70
C TRP A 395 -21.84 11.39 -1.55
N ILE A 396 -21.21 12.03 -0.55
CA ILE A 396 -21.94 12.62 0.59
C ILE A 396 -22.85 13.77 0.13
N GLU A 397 -22.40 14.61 -0.80
CA GLU A 397 -23.23 15.71 -1.33
C GLU A 397 -24.50 15.18 -2.01
N ILE A 398 -24.38 14.11 -2.80
CA ILE A 398 -25.55 13.46 -3.43
C ILE A 398 -26.53 12.95 -2.37
N GLU A 399 -26.03 12.32 -1.30
CA GLU A 399 -26.92 11.83 -0.23
C GLU A 399 -27.54 12.96 0.59
N LEU A 400 -26.80 14.06 0.82
CA LEU A 400 -27.34 15.27 1.44
C LEU A 400 -28.48 15.87 0.60
N GLU A 401 -28.30 15.98 -0.72
CA GLU A 401 -29.36 16.45 -1.62
C GLU A 401 -30.60 15.58 -1.56
N ASN A 402 -30.44 14.26 -1.52
CA ASN A 402 -31.57 13.33 -1.41
C ASN A 402 -32.33 13.50 -0.10
N ILE A 403 -31.60 13.61 1.02
CA ILE A 403 -32.21 13.81 2.35
C ILE A 403 -32.95 15.15 2.42
N ILE A 404 -32.37 16.22 1.87
CA ILE A 404 -33.01 17.55 1.83
C ILE A 404 -34.33 17.48 1.05
N LYS A 405 -34.33 16.87 -0.13
CA LYS A 405 -35.55 16.67 -0.93
C LYS A 405 -36.63 15.91 -0.16
N HIS A 406 -36.26 14.85 0.56
CA HIS A 406 -37.20 14.09 1.39
C HIS A 406 -37.76 14.90 2.58
N ILE A 407 -36.92 15.72 3.23
CA ILE A 407 -37.38 16.61 4.31
C ILE A 407 -38.36 17.66 3.77
N GLU A 408 -38.06 18.26 2.61
CA GLU A 408 -38.94 19.25 1.96
C GLU A 408 -40.29 18.64 1.58
N ILE A 409 -40.31 17.43 1.01
CA ILE A 409 -41.55 16.71 0.69
C ILE A 409 -42.34 16.40 1.97
N ASN A 410 -41.69 15.88 3.01
CA ASN A 410 -42.37 15.55 4.26
C ASN A 410 -42.94 16.80 4.96
N ASN A 411 -42.22 17.92 4.91
CA ASN A 411 -42.70 19.18 5.46
C ASN A 411 -43.85 19.77 4.64
N GLN A 412 -43.92 19.49 3.33
CA GLN A 412 -45.08 19.84 2.50
C GLN A 412 -46.30 18.96 2.81
N THR A 413 -46.12 17.67 3.11
CA THR A 413 -47.23 16.77 3.47
C THR A 413 -47.77 16.97 4.89
N VAL A 414 -46.94 17.39 5.86
CA VAL A 414 -47.38 17.64 7.25
C VAL A 414 -48.27 18.88 7.37
N ASN A 415 -48.29 19.78 6.38
CA ASN A 415 -49.26 20.88 6.34
C ASN A 415 -50.69 20.44 5.94
N GLU A 416 -50.89 19.19 5.50
CA GLU A 416 -52.21 18.68 5.07
C GLU A 416 -52.72 17.45 5.85
N GLU A 417 -51.94 16.87 6.77
CA GLU A 417 -52.47 15.84 7.67
C GLU A 417 -53.36 16.46 8.77
N ASN A 418 -54.67 16.25 8.62
CA ASN A 418 -55.70 16.54 9.62
C ASN A 418 -55.27 16.10 11.03
N ILE A 419 -54.75 17.03 11.84
CA ILE A 419 -54.65 16.85 13.30
C ILE A 419 -56.07 16.48 13.76
N LEU A 420 -56.26 15.26 14.28
CA LEU A 420 -57.55 14.79 14.80
C LEU A 420 -57.97 15.68 15.97
N LYS A 421 -58.77 16.71 15.67
CA LYS A 421 -59.29 17.65 16.67
C LYS A 421 -60.19 16.93 17.67
N LEU A 422 -59.96 17.18 18.96
CA LEU A 422 -60.80 16.68 20.04
C LEU A 422 -62.21 17.27 19.89
N LYS A 423 -63.21 16.39 19.77
CA LYS A 423 -64.62 16.80 19.70
C LYS A 423 -65.13 17.14 21.10
N THR A 424 -65.65 18.34 21.27
CA THR A 424 -66.29 18.80 22.50
C THR A 424 -67.79 19.08 22.28
N THR A 425 -68.58 18.88 23.34
CA THR A 425 -70.02 19.24 23.36
C THR A 425 -70.24 20.74 23.65
N LEU A 426 -69.16 21.49 23.87
CA LEU A 426 -69.21 22.93 24.10
C LEU A 426 -69.38 23.66 22.77
N SER A 427 -70.16 24.73 22.78
CA SER A 427 -70.21 25.72 21.71
C SER A 427 -68.91 26.54 21.64
N VAL A 428 -68.66 27.22 20.52
CA VAL A 428 -67.43 28.03 20.33
C VAL A 428 -67.25 29.10 21.43
N PRO A 429 -68.27 29.86 21.84
CA PRO A 429 -68.13 30.82 22.94
C PRO A 429 -67.81 30.14 24.29
N GLU A 430 -68.43 28.99 24.57
CA GLU A 430 -68.17 28.21 25.78
C GLU A 430 -66.73 27.68 25.81
N VAL A 431 -66.19 27.22 24.66
CA VAL A 431 -64.78 26.83 24.54
C VAL A 431 -63.86 28.01 24.86
N SER A 432 -64.17 29.21 24.34
CA SER A 432 -63.39 30.42 24.66
C SER A 432 -63.41 30.74 26.15
N VAL A 433 -64.59 30.75 26.79
CA VAL A 433 -64.71 31.04 28.22
C VAL A 433 -63.98 29.98 29.05
N LEU A 434 -64.06 28.71 28.68
CA LEU A 434 -63.35 27.64 29.37
C LEU A 434 -61.83 27.81 29.25
N LEU A 435 -61.30 27.97 28.04
CA LEU A 435 -59.86 28.13 27.82
C LEU A 435 -59.30 29.35 28.57
N LYS A 436 -60.03 30.47 28.54
CA LYS A 436 -59.68 31.65 29.32
C LYS A 436 -59.70 31.36 30.82
N THR A 437 -60.74 30.70 31.32
CA THR A 437 -60.86 30.37 32.76
C THR A 437 -59.72 29.44 33.21
N LEU A 438 -59.34 28.45 32.40
CA LEU A 438 -58.20 27.58 32.67
C LEU A 438 -56.87 28.35 32.66
N ASN A 439 -56.73 29.34 31.76
CA ASN A 439 -55.55 30.19 31.70
C ASN A 439 -55.48 31.16 32.90
N ASP A 440 -56.60 31.79 33.25
CA ASP A 440 -56.69 32.75 34.37
C ASP A 440 -56.57 32.06 35.74
N SER A 441 -56.95 30.79 35.84
CA SER A 441 -56.77 29.96 37.05
C SER A 441 -55.38 29.33 37.17
N GLY A 442 -54.51 29.50 36.17
CA GLY A 442 -53.17 28.93 36.14
C GLY A 442 -53.12 27.42 35.90
N ILE A 443 -54.23 26.80 35.47
CA ILE A 443 -54.27 25.37 35.09
C ILE A 443 -53.56 25.16 33.75
N VAL A 444 -53.68 26.12 32.84
CA VAL A 444 -52.88 26.23 31.61
C VAL A 444 -52.23 27.61 31.56
N SER A 445 -51.14 27.76 30.80
CA SER A 445 -50.44 29.04 30.65
C SER A 445 -50.09 29.28 29.19
N SER A 446 -50.42 30.47 28.69
CA SER A 446 -50.04 30.95 27.35
C SER A 446 -49.47 32.36 27.45
N GLU A 447 -48.55 32.73 26.54
CA GLU A 447 -47.92 34.06 26.55
C GLU A 447 -48.91 35.15 26.12
N SER A 448 -49.94 34.79 25.36
CA SER A 448 -51.00 35.71 24.93
C SER A 448 -52.32 35.00 24.63
N TYR A 449 -53.43 35.74 24.74
CA TYR A 449 -54.74 35.26 24.29
C TYR A 449 -54.78 34.92 22.78
N SER A 450 -53.93 35.53 21.96
CA SER A 450 -53.86 35.16 20.54
C SER A 450 -53.27 33.76 20.34
N GLU A 451 -52.26 33.43 21.15
CA GLU A 451 -51.69 32.08 21.16
C GLU A 451 -52.68 31.05 21.74
N LEU A 452 -53.37 31.39 22.83
CA LEU A 452 -54.40 30.54 23.41
C LEU A 452 -55.54 30.22 22.41
N ALA A 453 -55.99 31.21 21.64
CA ALA A 453 -56.99 31.03 20.60
C ALA A 453 -56.49 30.13 19.46
N ARG A 454 -55.20 30.27 19.09
CA ARG A 454 -54.56 29.44 18.06
C ARG A 454 -54.51 27.98 18.51
N ILE A 455 -54.10 27.72 19.75
CA ILE A 455 -54.08 26.37 20.33
C ILE A 455 -55.49 25.79 20.35
N GLY A 456 -56.47 26.54 20.87
CA GLY A 456 -57.87 26.09 20.90
C GLY A 456 -58.44 25.74 19.52
N SER A 457 -58.19 26.56 18.51
CA SER A 457 -58.63 26.36 17.12
C SER A 457 -58.01 25.13 16.45
N ASN A 458 -56.75 24.84 16.77
CA ASN A 458 -56.00 23.72 16.21
C ASN A 458 -56.31 22.40 16.91
N CYS A 459 -56.67 22.43 18.19
CA CYS A 459 -56.87 21.22 19.00
C CYS A 459 -58.34 20.82 19.16
N LEU A 460 -59.31 21.73 19.02
CA LEU A 460 -60.71 21.49 19.36
C LEU A 460 -61.65 21.66 18.15
N ARG A 461 -62.70 20.84 18.12
CA ARG A 461 -63.88 21.02 17.26
C ARG A 461 -65.16 20.88 18.09
N THR A 462 -66.20 21.62 17.74
CA THR A 462 -67.52 21.51 18.40
C THR A 462 -68.43 20.55 17.65
N GLU A 463 -69.62 20.26 18.17
CA GLU A 463 -70.61 19.44 17.44
C GLU A 463 -71.03 20.05 16.10
N ASN A 464 -71.10 21.38 16.03
CA ASN A 464 -71.62 22.12 14.88
C ASN A 464 -70.52 22.82 14.07
N THR A 465 -69.26 22.76 14.50
CA THR A 465 -68.16 23.50 13.86
C THR A 465 -66.88 22.68 13.89
N GLU A 466 -66.53 22.14 12.72
CA GLU A 466 -65.32 21.33 12.53
C GLU A 466 -64.04 22.18 12.60
N ASN A 467 -64.10 23.40 12.05
CA ASN A 467 -63.00 24.35 12.04
C ASN A 467 -63.39 25.63 12.76
N ILE A 468 -62.97 25.75 14.02
CA ILE A 468 -63.17 26.96 14.81
C ILE A 468 -62.17 28.02 14.36
N SER A 469 -62.65 29.20 13.98
CA SER A 469 -61.77 30.31 13.61
C SER A 469 -61.01 30.84 14.83
N THR A 470 -59.69 31.02 14.69
CA THR A 470 -58.83 31.65 15.71
C THR A 470 -59.32 33.05 16.09
N SER A 471 -59.81 33.82 15.12
CA SER A 471 -60.32 35.17 15.35
C SER A 471 -61.64 35.16 16.13
N GLN A 472 -62.52 34.19 15.85
CA GLN A 472 -63.78 34.03 16.59
C GLN A 472 -63.52 33.62 18.04
N LEU A 473 -62.66 32.62 18.26
CA LEU A 473 -62.24 32.18 19.60
C LEU A 473 -61.68 33.35 20.42
N ARG A 474 -60.81 34.15 19.80
CA ARG A 474 -60.20 35.32 20.44
C ARG A 474 -61.22 36.40 20.79
N ASN A 475 -62.18 36.68 19.91
CA ASN A 475 -63.20 37.69 20.16
C ASN A 475 -64.03 37.34 21.40
N TYR A 476 -64.38 36.06 21.57
CA TYR A 476 -65.13 35.58 22.73
C TYR A 476 -64.32 35.57 24.05
N PHE A 477 -62.99 35.70 24.03
CA PHE A 477 -62.23 35.89 25.27
C PHE A 477 -62.51 37.24 25.93
N TYR A 478 -62.91 38.23 25.14
CA TYR A 478 -63.24 39.58 25.62
C TYR A 478 -64.74 39.78 25.81
N ASP A 479 -65.55 38.91 25.21
CA ASP A 479 -67.00 38.92 25.37
C ASP A 479 -67.42 38.38 26.74
N LYS A 480 -68.46 38.96 27.33
CA LYS A 480 -68.96 38.64 28.67
C LYS A 480 -70.44 38.31 28.63
N ASP A 481 -70.82 37.36 27.77
CA ASP A 481 -72.18 36.81 27.77
C ASP A 481 -72.43 36.07 29.11
N PRO A 482 -73.31 36.58 29.98
CA PRO A 482 -73.59 35.96 31.28
C PRO A 482 -74.17 34.54 31.15
N VAL A 483 -74.87 34.26 30.05
CA VAL A 483 -75.49 32.96 29.79
C VAL A 483 -74.42 31.91 29.52
N VAL A 484 -73.40 32.25 28.74
CA VAL A 484 -72.26 31.37 28.43
C VAL A 484 -71.44 31.08 29.69
N ILE A 485 -71.22 32.11 30.53
CA ILE A 485 -70.47 31.97 31.79
C ILE A 485 -71.20 31.03 32.77
N GLU A 486 -72.52 31.21 32.97
CA GLU A 486 -73.30 30.31 33.84
C GLU A 486 -73.37 28.87 33.31
N SER A 487 -73.40 28.69 31.98
CA SER A 487 -73.30 27.36 31.36
C SER A 487 -71.98 26.66 31.69
N ILE A 488 -70.84 27.35 31.50
CA ILE A 488 -69.51 26.81 31.82
C ILE A 488 -69.38 26.52 33.32
N LYS A 489 -69.84 27.42 34.19
CA LYS A 489 -69.85 27.23 35.64
C LYS A 489 -70.62 25.97 36.04
N THR A 490 -71.80 25.76 35.45
CA THR A 490 -72.61 24.55 35.68
C THR A 490 -71.85 23.28 35.28
N ARG A 491 -71.19 23.30 34.11
CA ARG A 491 -70.40 22.14 33.63
C ARG A 491 -69.16 21.88 34.48
N LEU A 492 -68.47 22.91 34.97
CA LEU A 492 -67.35 22.77 35.88
C LEU A 492 -67.79 22.21 37.24
N ILE A 493 -68.93 22.64 37.77
CA ILE A 493 -69.52 22.07 38.99
C ILE A 493 -69.89 20.60 38.78
N GLN A 494 -70.46 20.24 37.62
CA GLN A 494 -70.72 18.83 37.29
C GLN A 494 -69.44 18.00 37.21
N ALA A 495 -68.38 18.53 36.58
CA ALA A 495 -67.09 17.87 36.52
C ALA A 495 -66.50 17.66 37.93
N LEU A 496 -66.57 18.68 38.79
CA LEU A 496 -66.15 18.59 40.20
C LEU A 496 -66.95 17.54 40.97
N ASN A 497 -68.28 17.52 40.81
CA ASN A 497 -69.15 16.53 41.45
C ASN A 497 -68.86 15.11 40.98
N ASN A 498 -68.49 14.92 39.69
CA ASN A 498 -68.08 13.62 39.17
C ASN A 498 -66.73 13.17 39.74
N ILE A 499 -65.79 14.10 39.92
CA ILE A 499 -64.52 13.82 40.60
C ILE A 499 -64.80 13.37 42.04
N ASN A 500 -65.65 14.10 42.77
CA ASN A 500 -66.00 13.77 44.15
C ASN A 500 -66.74 12.43 44.28
N LYS A 501 -67.59 12.07 43.31
CA LYS A 501 -68.27 10.76 43.27
C LYS A 501 -67.36 9.56 42.96
N ASN A 502 -66.20 9.80 42.36
CA ASN A 502 -65.24 8.76 41.99
C ASN A 502 -64.07 8.65 42.99
N LEU A 503 -64.09 9.46 44.06
CA LEU A 503 -63.11 9.46 45.15
C LEU A 503 -63.67 8.86 46.45
N ASP A 504 -64.96 8.48 46.46
CA ASP A 504 -65.59 7.54 47.40
C ASP A 504 -65.70 6.15 46.73
#